data_AF-A0A229SLQ1-F1
#
_entry.id   AF-A0A229SLQ1-F1
#
_cell.length_a   1.000
_cell.length_b   1.000
_cell.length_c   1.000
_cell.angle_alpha   90.00
_cell.angle_beta   90.00
_cell.angle_gamma   90.00
#
_symmetry.space_group_name_H-M   'P 1'
#
loop_
_entity.id
_entity.type
_entity.pdbx_description
1 polymer ?
#
loop_
_entity_poly.entity_id
_entity_poly.type
_entity_poly.pdbx_seq_one_letter_code
_entity_poly.pdbx_strand_id
1 'polypeptide(L)' 'MIAAFSATMSTMNTATPREVGVQRVPATAGFCWMCGRRAVSGERLPGRRHRVRLLCRQHDQAVFGPPGEAPTS' A
#
# COMPACT_ATOMS: atom_id res chain seq x y z
N MET A 1 -36.18 30.39 35.16
CA MET A 1 -34.84 29.80 35.02
C MET A 1 -34.97 28.51 34.22
N ILE A 2 -34.63 28.51 32.93
CA ILE A 2 -34.58 27.29 32.11
C ILE A 2 -33.24 27.34 31.38
N ALA A 3 -32.34 26.42 31.74
CA ALA A 3 -30.99 26.35 31.24
C ALA A 3 -30.98 25.71 29.84
N ALA A 4 -30.45 26.43 28.85
CA ALA A 4 -30.15 25.90 27.53
C ALA A 4 -28.95 24.96 27.62
N PHE A 5 -29.15 23.66 27.42
CA PHE A 5 -28.04 22.72 27.23
C PHE A 5 -27.60 22.77 25.77
N SER A 6 -26.67 23.66 25.45
CA SER A 6 -25.88 23.60 24.23
C SER A 6 -24.85 22.47 24.35
N ALA A 7 -25.15 21.30 23.78
CA ALA A 7 -24.17 20.25 23.57
C ALA A 7 -23.61 20.36 22.15
N THR A 8 -22.43 20.94 22.06
CA THR A 8 -21.58 21.05 20.88
C THR A 8 -21.33 19.64 20.30
N MET A 9 -21.75 19.38 19.06
CA MET A 9 -21.28 18.21 18.34
C MET A 9 -19.77 18.34 18.12
N SER A 10 -18.99 17.59 18.88
CA SER A 10 -17.58 17.36 18.59
C SER A 10 -17.48 16.66 17.24
N THR A 11 -17.16 17.43 16.19
CA THR A 11 -16.66 16.93 14.92
C THR A 11 -15.58 15.91 15.20
N MET A 12 -15.92 14.63 15.01
CA MET A 12 -14.96 13.55 15.03
C MET A 12 -14.02 13.79 13.86
N ASN A 13 -12.84 14.29 14.22
CA ASN A 13 -11.65 14.46 13.41
C ASN A 13 -11.56 13.34 12.36
N THR A 14 -11.86 13.67 11.10
CA THR A 14 -11.72 12.77 9.97
C THR A 14 -10.23 12.52 9.79
N ALA A 15 -9.72 11.54 10.54
CA ALA A 15 -8.43 10.95 10.26
C ALA A 15 -8.53 10.41 8.83
N THR A 16 -7.97 11.17 7.88
CA THR A 16 -7.65 10.68 6.54
C THR A 16 -7.12 9.27 6.72
N PRO A 17 -7.71 8.23 6.10
CA PRO A 17 -7.17 6.90 6.19
C PRO A 17 -5.71 7.04 5.77
N ARG A 18 -4.79 6.78 6.71
CA ARG A 18 -3.38 6.63 6.38
C ARG A 18 -3.40 5.66 5.22
N GLU A 19 -2.90 6.07 4.06
CA GLU A 19 -2.65 5.12 2.99
C GLU A 19 -1.59 4.15 3.53
N VAL A 20 -2.05 3.11 4.22
CA VAL A 20 -1.30 1.94 4.64
C VAL A 20 -1.19 1.08 3.38
N GLY A 21 -0.61 1.67 2.34
CA GLY A 21 -0.62 1.14 0.99
C GLY A 21 0.80 0.97 0.55
N VAL A 22 1.17 -0.29 0.33
CA VAL A 22 2.34 -0.60 -0.47
C VAL A 22 2.09 -0.02 -1.88
N GLN A 23 2.95 0.90 -2.32
CA GLN A 23 2.77 1.55 -3.63
C GLN A 23 3.56 0.79 -4.71
N ARG A 24 2.90 0.47 -5.81
CA ARG A 24 3.53 -0.10 -7.01
C ARG A 24 4.17 1.01 -7.83
N VAL A 25 5.44 0.85 -8.20
CA VAL A 25 6.17 1.75 -9.10
C VAL A 25 6.74 0.98 -10.29
N PRO A 26 6.84 1.57 -11.49
CA PRO A 26 7.49 0.91 -12.62
C PRO A 26 9.01 0.75 -12.36
N ALA A 27 9.59 -0.39 -12.72
CA ALA A 27 11.03 -0.59 -12.67
C ALA A 27 11.67 -0.25 -14.02
N THR A 28 12.59 0.72 -14.05
CA THR A 28 13.34 1.07 -15.27
C THR A 28 14.46 0.08 -15.57
N ALA A 29 15.11 -0.45 -14.51
CA ALA A 29 16.17 -1.46 -14.60
C ALA A 29 16.34 -2.19 -13.25
N GLY A 30 17.08 -3.30 -13.27
CA GLY A 30 17.52 -4.03 -12.07
C GLY A 30 16.94 -5.45 -11.94
N PHE A 31 17.20 -6.05 -10.78
CA PHE A 31 16.87 -7.44 -10.47
C PHE A 31 15.97 -7.53 -9.25
N CYS A 32 15.14 -8.56 -9.23
CA CYS A 32 14.21 -8.82 -8.16
C CYS A 32 14.94 -9.08 -6.85
N TRP A 33 14.55 -8.39 -5.78
CA TRP A 33 15.21 -8.52 -4.48
C TRP A 33 15.03 -9.90 -3.82
N MET A 34 13.99 -10.65 -4.23
CA MET A 34 13.71 -12.00 -3.69
C MET A 34 14.42 -13.12 -4.45
N CYS A 35 14.55 -13.04 -5.78
CA CYS A 35 15.03 -14.17 -6.59
C CYS A 35 16.03 -13.81 -7.69
N GLY A 36 16.47 -12.56 -7.80
CA GLY A 36 17.49 -12.14 -8.77
C GLY A 36 17.06 -12.11 -10.23
N ARG A 37 15.81 -12.48 -10.57
CA ARG A 37 15.28 -12.36 -11.95
C ARG A 37 15.05 -10.89 -12.35
N ARG A 38 15.03 -10.59 -13.64
CA ARG A 38 14.81 -9.22 -14.14
C ARG A 38 13.54 -8.61 -13.55
N ALA A 39 13.68 -7.41 -12.99
CA ALA A 39 12.58 -6.69 -12.38
C ALA A 39 11.69 -6.03 -13.44
N VAL A 40 10.38 -5.98 -13.16
CA VAL A 40 9.36 -5.32 -13.99
C VAL A 40 8.65 -4.21 -13.22
N SER A 41 8.62 -4.30 -11.90
CA SER A 41 8.03 -3.31 -11.01
C SER A 41 8.85 -3.18 -9.73
N GLY A 42 8.51 -2.18 -8.94
CA GLY A 42 9.05 -1.93 -7.63
C GLY A 42 7.92 -1.73 -6.63
N GLU A 43 8.24 -2.06 -5.39
CA GLU A 43 7.38 -1.91 -4.24
C GLU A 43 7.95 -0.81 -3.34
N ARG A 44 7.16 0.24 -3.09
CA ARG A 44 7.51 1.31 -2.15
C ARG A 44 6.76 1.11 -0.85
N LEU A 45 7.52 0.83 0.21
CA LEU A 45 6.98 0.56 1.54
C LEU A 45 6.61 1.86 2.27
N PRO A 46 5.47 1.91 2.97
CA PRO A 46 5.12 3.03 3.82
C PRO A 46 6.17 3.21 4.93
N GLY A 47 6.56 4.46 5.20
CA GLY A 47 7.59 4.78 6.19
C GLY A 47 9.05 4.65 5.72
N ARG A 48 9.33 4.05 4.56
CA ARG A 48 10.68 4.01 3.97
C ARG A 48 10.70 4.71 2.62
N ARG A 49 10.69 6.05 2.64
CA ARG A 49 10.54 6.93 1.46
C ARG A 49 11.58 6.69 0.35
N HIS A 50 12.76 6.16 0.67
CA HIS A 50 13.87 5.99 -0.29
C HIS A 50 14.15 4.54 -0.69
N ARG A 51 13.41 3.55 -0.16
CA ARG A 51 13.69 2.14 -0.44
C ARG A 51 12.59 1.54 -1.30
N VAL A 52 12.89 1.40 -2.59
CA VAL A 52 12.08 0.63 -3.53
C VAL A 52 12.63 -0.78 -3.62
N ARG A 53 11.76 -1.77 -3.45
CA ARG A 53 12.07 -3.19 -3.58
C ARG A 53 11.66 -3.67 -4.97
N LEU A 54 12.63 -4.05 -5.81
CA LEU A 54 12.36 -4.47 -7.17
C LEU A 54 11.76 -5.88 -7.24
N LEU A 55 10.72 -6.08 -8.04
CA LEU A 55 9.98 -7.34 -8.18
C LEU A 55 10.01 -7.82 -9.64
N CYS A 56 10.23 -9.12 -9.84
CA CYS A 56 9.96 -9.76 -11.13
C CYS A 56 8.46 -10.02 -11.26
N ARG A 57 7.97 -10.37 -12.46
CA ARG A 57 6.54 -10.57 -12.75
C ARG A 57 5.82 -11.50 -11.75
N GLN A 58 6.47 -12.59 -11.35
CA GLN A 58 5.90 -13.55 -10.40
C GLN A 58 5.71 -12.91 -9.01
N HIS A 59 6.74 -12.23 -8.50
CA HIS A 59 6.66 -11.60 -7.18
C HIS A 59 5.82 -10.33 -7.16
N ASP A 60 5.75 -9.64 -8.29
CA ASP A 60 4.84 -8.53 -8.50
C ASP A 60 3.37 -8.98 -8.37
N GLN A 61 3.00 -10.11 -8.98
CA GLN A 61 1.66 -10.70 -8.80
C GLN A 61 1.42 -11.19 -7.36
N ALA A 62 2.44 -11.73 -6.69
CA ALA A 62 2.31 -12.15 -5.30
C ALA A 62 2.08 -10.97 -4.33
N VAL A 63 2.60 -9.78 -4.64
CA VAL A 63 2.51 -8.58 -3.79
C VAL A 63 1.30 -7.71 -4.16
N PHE A 64 1.02 -7.54 -5.45
CA PHE A 64 0.00 -6.60 -5.96
C PHE A 64 -1.19 -7.30 -6.65
N GLY A 65 -1.13 -8.61 -6.82
CA GLY A 65 -2.25 -9.38 -7.37
C GLY A 65 -3.44 -9.40 -6.40
N PRO A 66 -4.65 -9.68 -6.91
CA PRO A 66 -5.84 -9.75 -6.08
C PRO A 66 -5.68 -10.85 -5.00
N PRO A 67 -6.00 -10.57 -3.72
CA PRO A 67 -6.00 -11.60 -2.69
C PRO A 67 -7.16 -12.55 -2.96
N GLY A 68 -6.86 -13.74 -3.51
CA GLY A 68 -7.88 -14.77 -3.74
C GLY A 68 -7.92 -15.35 -5.14
N GLU A 69 -7.03 -14.97 -6.07
CA GLU A 69 -6.80 -15.79 -7.26
C GLU A 69 -5.91 -16.99 -6.88
N ALA A 70 -6.45 -17.84 -6.00
CA ALA A 70 -6.01 -19.22 -5.92
C ALA A 70 -6.21 -19.82 -7.32
N PRO A 71 -5.23 -20.60 -7.85
CA PRO A 71 -5.44 -21.29 -9.11
C PRO A 71 -6.64 -22.22 -8.94
N THR A 72 -7.80 -21.84 -9.48
CA THR A 72 -8.92 -22.75 -9.65
C THR A 72 -8.51 -23.73 -10.74
N SER A 73 -7.87 -24.83 -10.33
CA SER A 73 -7.79 -26.06 -11.11
C SER A 73 -9.15 -26.74 -11.18
#